data_AF-A0A7X1U004-F1
#
_entry.id   AF-A0A7X1U004-F1
#
_cell.length_a   1.000
_cell.length_b   1.000
_cell.length_c   1.000
_cell.angle_alpha   90.00
_cell.angle_beta   90.00
_cell.angle_gamma   90.00
#
_symmetry.space_group_name_H-M   'P 1'
#
loop_
_entity.id
_entity.type
_entity.pdbx_description
1 polymer ?
#
loop_
_entity_poly.entity_id
_entity_poly.type
_entity_poly.pdbx_seq_one_letter_code
_entity_poly.pdbx_strand_id
1 'polypeptide(L)'
;MNYQPIQRDDLCSDCGAALEHSHGNEERCPACFDRYLFDIDAGFLENYRKFGCRSRLVVAETCLRGLVLDTPEHRKVLAMTIFEQYVQAMNDLAGLFIAFRNKDKAPILKSFMEFRLDAQSSAAFFDAVQSVTDVELCAALDLPLPGQVRYLYPHLDEKDSYSVAVAVYQLVQDLRKATDQGNAAAMALAQLAGQTGAAVLASDAKWLNGSGQDLTPDQVALLVLDSRRRSVYVQGLTADETSMGRVVDAIDTATRAASNMIYAYLQTNDL
;
A
#
# COMPACT_ATOMS: atom_id res chain seq x y z
N MET A 1 51.44 -12.56 26.10
CA MET A 1 50.07 -12.47 25.56
C MET A 1 49.12 -12.63 26.74
N ASN A 2 48.48 -11.54 27.16
CA ASN A 2 47.51 -11.59 28.25
C ASN A 2 46.17 -12.08 27.69
N TYR A 3 45.78 -13.29 28.06
CA TYR A 3 44.42 -13.78 27.87
C TYR A 3 43.53 -13.05 28.87
N GLN A 4 42.76 -12.06 28.42
CA GLN A 4 41.61 -11.59 29.20
C GLN A 4 40.47 -12.61 29.00
N PRO A 5 39.87 -13.13 30.08
CA PRO A 5 38.71 -13.99 29.97
C PRO A 5 37.54 -13.18 29.40
N ILE A 6 36.97 -13.66 28.30
CA ILE A 6 35.72 -13.15 27.71
C ILE A 6 34.66 -13.20 28.82
N GLN A 7 34.08 -12.05 29.16
CA GLN A 7 32.98 -12.03 30.13
C GLN A 7 31.70 -12.46 29.42
N ARG A 8 30.75 -13.02 30.17
CA ARG A 8 29.49 -13.54 29.61
C ARG A 8 28.67 -12.44 28.90
N ASP A 9 28.92 -11.19 29.24
CA ASP A 9 28.29 -9.99 28.69
C ASP A 9 28.91 -9.56 27.34
N ASP A 10 29.98 -10.23 26.89
CA ASP A 10 30.64 -9.99 25.59
C ASP A 10 30.16 -10.92 24.48
N LEU A 11 29.13 -11.74 24.73
CA LEU A 11 28.58 -12.71 23.78
C LEU A 11 27.14 -12.36 23.38
N CYS A 12 26.83 -12.50 22.10
CA CYS A 12 25.48 -12.41 21.57
C CYS A 12 24.56 -13.41 22.26
N SER A 13 23.39 -12.95 22.72
CA SER A 13 22.37 -13.78 23.39
C SER A 13 21.86 -14.94 22.54
N ASP A 14 21.84 -14.75 21.22
CA ASP A 14 21.14 -15.65 20.30
C ASP A 14 22.09 -16.69 19.69
N CYS A 15 23.30 -16.29 19.28
CA CYS A 15 24.25 -17.17 18.60
C CYS A 15 25.57 -17.41 19.37
N GLY A 16 25.79 -16.71 20.48
CA GLY A 16 27.03 -16.82 21.26
C GLY A 16 28.28 -16.26 20.59
N ALA A 17 28.15 -15.50 19.49
CA ALA A 17 29.26 -14.80 18.86
C ALA A 17 29.78 -13.64 19.73
N ALA A 18 31.08 -13.37 19.70
CA ALA A 18 31.64 -12.24 20.43
C ALA A 18 31.12 -10.90 19.88
N LEU A 19 30.77 -9.97 20.77
CA LEU A 19 30.36 -8.61 20.43
C LEU A 19 31.59 -7.72 20.37
N GLU A 20 31.84 -7.09 19.22
CA GLU A 20 32.91 -6.11 19.09
C GLU A 20 32.46 -4.77 19.73
N HIS A 21 33.02 -4.44 20.89
CA HIS A 21 32.88 -3.13 21.56
C HIS A 21 31.43 -2.79 21.94
N SER A 22 30.94 -3.38 23.03
CA SER A 22 29.66 -3.06 23.67
C SER A 22 29.63 -1.64 24.27
N HIS A 23 29.46 -0.64 23.40
CA HIS A 23 29.02 0.70 23.83
C HIS A 23 27.50 0.70 24.04
N GLY A 24 27.03 0.05 25.12
CA GLY A 24 25.61 0.03 25.50
C GLY A 24 25.01 -1.37 25.50
N ASN A 25 23.81 -1.49 26.08
CA ASN A 25 23.01 -2.71 26.31
C ASN A 25 22.60 -3.50 25.04
N GLU A 26 23.48 -3.66 24.05
CA GLU A 26 23.17 -4.46 22.87
C GLU A 26 23.36 -5.94 23.18
N GLU A 27 22.23 -6.66 23.32
CA GLU A 27 22.22 -8.09 23.64
C GLU A 27 22.52 -8.99 22.42
N ARG A 28 22.44 -8.45 21.20
CA ARG A 28 22.56 -9.21 19.94
C ARG A 28 23.68 -8.69 19.05
N CYS A 29 24.36 -9.59 18.36
CA CYS A 29 25.26 -9.20 17.26
C CYS A 29 24.44 -8.69 16.05
N PRO A 30 25.06 -7.91 15.14
CA PRO A 30 24.35 -7.33 14.00
C PRO A 30 23.55 -8.35 13.18
N ALA A 31 24.13 -9.50 12.84
CA ALA A 31 23.45 -10.53 12.06
C ALA A 31 22.20 -11.12 12.77
N CYS A 32 22.25 -11.32 14.08
CA CYS A 32 21.10 -11.79 14.85
C CYS A 32 20.04 -10.70 15.00
N PHE A 33 20.45 -9.44 15.13
CA PHE A 33 19.52 -8.31 15.15
C PHE A 33 18.82 -8.14 13.80
N ASP A 34 19.55 -8.25 12.69
CA ASP A 34 18.98 -8.20 11.33
C ASP A 34 17.97 -9.33 11.11
N ARG A 35 18.29 -10.57 11.53
CA ARG A 35 17.33 -11.69 11.45
C ARG A 35 16.10 -11.44 12.32
N TYR A 36 16.29 -10.91 13.53
CA TYR A 36 15.17 -10.56 14.41
C TYR A 36 14.24 -9.50 13.77
N LEU A 37 14.81 -8.47 13.14
CA LEU A 37 14.03 -7.46 12.41
C LEU A 37 13.31 -8.06 11.20
N PHE A 38 13.98 -8.95 10.46
CA PHE A 38 13.37 -9.69 9.35
C PHE A 38 12.17 -10.54 9.82
N ASP A 39 12.29 -11.26 10.93
CA ASP A 39 11.21 -12.09 11.47
C ASP A 39 10.00 -11.23 11.89
N ILE A 40 10.24 -10.02 12.43
CA ILE A 40 9.17 -9.04 12.72
C ILE A 40 8.48 -8.60 11.44
N ASP A 41 9.25 -8.20 10.42
CA ASP A 41 8.70 -7.78 9.13
C ASP A 41 7.90 -8.90 8.49
N ALA A 42 8.43 -10.12 8.48
CA ALA A 42 7.75 -11.28 7.92
C ALA A 42 6.43 -11.59 8.65
N GLY A 43 6.45 -11.55 9.99
CA GLY A 43 5.26 -11.71 10.81
C GLY A 43 4.21 -10.64 10.56
N PHE A 44 4.62 -9.37 10.46
CA PHE A 44 3.73 -8.26 10.11
C PHE A 44 3.12 -8.46 8.72
N LEU A 45 3.95 -8.70 7.72
CA LEU A 45 3.56 -8.84 6.32
C LEU A 45 2.59 -10.00 6.10
N GLU A 46 2.83 -11.16 6.71
CA GLU A 46 1.93 -12.30 6.57
C GLU A 46 0.55 -12.04 7.21
N ASN A 47 0.50 -11.39 8.38
CA ASN A 47 -0.76 -10.96 9.00
C ASN A 47 -1.49 -9.92 8.15
N TYR A 48 -0.74 -8.93 7.64
CA TYR A 48 -1.28 -7.86 6.82
C TYR A 48 -1.80 -8.39 5.47
N ARG A 49 -1.11 -9.35 4.84
CA ARG A 49 -1.58 -10.02 3.62
C ARG A 49 -2.89 -10.77 3.85
N LYS A 50 -2.99 -11.53 4.94
CA LYS A 50 -4.19 -12.34 5.27
C LYS A 50 -5.42 -11.50 5.56
N PHE A 51 -5.26 -10.38 6.27
CA PHE A 51 -6.38 -9.58 6.77
C PHE A 51 -6.36 -8.13 6.30
N GLY A 52 -5.22 -7.45 6.44
CA GLY A 52 -5.03 -6.03 6.12
C GLY A 52 -5.42 -5.68 4.69
N CYS A 53 -4.76 -6.28 3.70
CA CYS A 53 -5.02 -6.01 2.28
C CYS A 53 -6.50 -6.22 1.93
N ARG A 54 -7.09 -7.32 2.39
CA ARG A 54 -8.45 -7.72 1.98
C ARG A 54 -9.57 -6.93 2.68
N SER A 55 -9.28 -6.33 3.84
CA SER A 55 -10.29 -5.60 4.62
C SER A 55 -10.98 -4.50 3.82
N ARG A 56 -10.21 -3.73 3.02
CA ARG A 56 -10.72 -2.64 2.18
C ARG A 56 -11.76 -3.13 1.18
N LEU A 57 -11.44 -4.22 0.49
CA LEU A 57 -12.31 -4.83 -0.51
C LEU A 57 -13.61 -5.35 0.12
N VAL A 58 -13.52 -6.05 1.25
CA VAL A 58 -14.70 -6.62 1.93
C VAL A 58 -15.69 -5.52 2.36
N VAL A 59 -15.18 -4.43 2.92
CA VAL A 59 -16.02 -3.28 3.28
C VAL A 59 -16.66 -2.67 2.04
N ALA A 60 -15.87 -2.42 0.99
CA ALA A 60 -16.36 -1.80 -0.24
C ALA A 60 -17.41 -2.65 -0.97
N GLU A 61 -17.22 -3.98 -1.07
CA GLU A 61 -18.21 -4.90 -1.63
C GLU A 61 -19.51 -4.91 -0.81
N THR A 62 -19.40 -4.85 0.51
CA THR A 62 -20.56 -4.79 1.40
C THR A 62 -21.35 -3.49 1.18
N CYS A 63 -20.66 -2.36 1.07
CA CYS A 63 -21.26 -1.08 0.74
C CYS A 63 -21.91 -1.08 -0.66
N LEU A 64 -21.25 -1.67 -1.66
CA LEU A 64 -21.77 -1.78 -3.02
C LEU A 64 -23.08 -2.58 -3.07
N ARG A 65 -23.16 -3.69 -2.33
CA ARG A 65 -24.41 -4.47 -2.20
C ARG A 65 -25.52 -3.67 -1.49
N GLY A 66 -25.14 -2.82 -0.54
CA GLY A 66 -26.06 -1.91 0.15
C GLY A 66 -26.68 -0.86 -0.78
N LEU A 67 -25.93 -0.35 -1.77
CA LEU A 67 -26.40 0.71 -2.68
C LEU A 67 -27.73 0.36 -3.38
N VAL A 68 -27.92 -0.91 -3.72
CA VAL A 68 -29.12 -1.39 -4.42
C VAL A 68 -30.38 -1.27 -3.55
N LEU A 69 -30.23 -1.39 -2.23
CA LEU A 69 -31.34 -1.52 -1.27
C LEU A 69 -31.71 -0.20 -0.59
N ASP A 70 -30.86 0.82 -0.70
CA ASP A 70 -30.93 2.02 0.13
C ASP A 70 -31.55 3.25 -0.56
N THR A 71 -31.98 4.23 0.24
CA THR A 71 -32.49 5.53 -0.24
C THR A 71 -31.39 6.36 -0.91
N PRO A 72 -31.72 7.36 -1.75
CA PRO A 72 -30.71 8.20 -2.42
C PRO A 72 -29.69 8.82 -1.46
N GLU A 73 -30.11 9.28 -0.28
CA GLU A 73 -29.21 9.87 0.72
C GLU A 73 -28.24 8.84 1.30
N HIS A 74 -28.71 7.62 1.59
CA HIS A 74 -27.88 6.54 2.08
C HIS A 74 -26.89 6.05 1.00
N ARG A 75 -27.31 6.03 -0.27
CA ARG A 75 -26.42 5.69 -1.38
C ARG A 75 -25.19 6.59 -1.46
N LYS A 76 -25.35 7.88 -1.16
CA LYS A 76 -24.23 8.83 -1.11
C LYS A 76 -23.22 8.47 -0.02
N VAL A 77 -23.71 8.13 1.17
CA VAL A 77 -22.86 7.72 2.30
C VAL A 77 -22.11 6.42 1.96
N LEU A 78 -22.80 5.43 1.39
CA LEU A 78 -22.17 4.17 0.98
C LEU A 78 -21.13 4.37 -0.12
N ALA A 79 -21.43 5.19 -1.14
CA ALA A 79 -20.49 5.53 -2.21
C ALA A 79 -19.24 6.24 -1.67
N MET A 80 -19.41 7.18 -0.74
CA MET A 80 -18.28 7.80 -0.04
C MET A 80 -17.41 6.77 0.68
N THR A 81 -18.03 5.86 1.44
CA THR A 81 -17.27 4.82 2.15
C THR A 81 -16.47 3.96 1.17
N ILE A 82 -17.02 3.64 -0.01
CA ILE A 82 -16.29 2.94 -1.07
C ILE A 82 -15.06 3.77 -1.52
N PHE A 83 -15.23 5.08 -1.77
CA PHE A 83 -14.10 5.94 -2.13
C PHE A 83 -13.04 6.05 -1.02
N GLU A 84 -13.45 6.13 0.25
CA GLU A 84 -12.52 6.12 1.39
C GLU A 84 -11.72 4.80 1.43
N GLN A 85 -12.37 3.67 1.19
CA GLN A 85 -11.69 2.38 1.09
C GLN A 85 -10.72 2.34 -0.10
N TYR A 86 -11.05 2.98 -1.23
CA TYR A 86 -10.12 3.14 -2.36
C TYR A 86 -8.88 3.95 -1.99
N VAL A 87 -9.05 5.11 -1.35
CA VAL A 87 -7.91 5.93 -0.92
C VAL A 87 -7.03 5.17 0.07
N GLN A 88 -7.64 4.44 1.00
CA GLN A 88 -6.91 3.60 1.95
C GLN A 88 -6.17 2.45 1.25
N ALA A 89 -6.80 1.75 0.31
CA ALA A 89 -6.15 0.69 -0.47
C ALA A 89 -4.97 1.21 -1.31
N MET A 90 -5.10 2.40 -1.89
CA MET A 90 -4.01 3.04 -2.64
C MET A 90 -2.90 3.57 -1.71
N ASN A 91 -3.23 4.10 -0.54
CA ASN A 91 -2.24 4.44 0.50
C ASN A 91 -1.43 3.21 0.90
N ASP A 92 -2.12 2.09 1.14
CA ASP A 92 -1.52 0.83 1.55
C ASP A 92 -0.61 0.27 0.43
N LEU A 93 -1.07 0.27 -0.83
CA LEU A 93 -0.26 -0.14 -1.98
C LEU A 93 0.99 0.73 -2.18
N ALA A 94 0.82 2.06 -2.17
CA ALA A 94 1.94 3.00 -2.35
C ALA A 94 2.93 2.91 -1.19
N GLY A 95 2.43 2.77 0.04
CA GLY A 95 3.25 2.62 1.24
C GLY A 95 4.08 1.34 1.21
N LEU A 96 3.46 0.21 0.83
CA LEU A 96 4.20 -1.05 0.64
C LEU A 96 5.25 -0.91 -0.46
N PHE A 97 4.87 -0.38 -1.62
CA PHE A 97 5.80 -0.18 -2.74
C PHE A 97 7.05 0.61 -2.30
N ILE A 98 6.86 1.71 -1.58
CA ILE A 98 7.98 2.53 -1.08
C ILE A 98 8.77 1.82 0.02
N ALA A 99 8.10 1.06 0.89
CA ALA A 99 8.77 0.28 1.94
C ALA A 99 9.66 -0.81 1.33
N PHE A 100 9.17 -1.56 0.33
CA PHE A 100 9.96 -2.58 -0.38
C PHE A 100 11.15 -1.97 -1.11
N ARG A 101 10.98 -0.82 -1.78
CA ARG A 101 12.09 -0.12 -2.45
C ARG A 101 13.17 0.41 -1.51
N ASN A 102 12.87 0.53 -0.21
CA ASN A 102 13.79 1.07 0.79
C ASN A 102 14.11 0.06 1.91
N LYS A 103 13.82 -1.23 1.70
CA LYS A 103 14.00 -2.28 2.72
C LYS A 103 15.45 -2.38 3.26
N ASP A 104 16.44 -2.05 2.43
CA ASP A 104 17.86 -2.03 2.84
C ASP A 104 18.23 -0.84 3.74
N LYS A 105 17.34 0.17 3.86
CA LYS A 105 17.58 1.37 4.66
C LYS A 105 16.84 1.35 6.00
N ALA A 106 15.69 0.66 6.05
CA ALA A 106 14.87 0.56 7.24
C ALA A 106 13.93 -0.65 7.14
N PRO A 107 13.52 -1.25 8.28
CA PRO A 107 12.51 -2.30 8.30
C PRO A 107 11.24 -1.89 7.55
N ILE A 108 10.64 -2.86 6.85
CA ILE A 108 9.45 -2.67 6.03
C ILE A 108 8.29 -2.18 6.89
N LEU A 109 8.08 -2.79 8.07
CA LEU A 109 7.04 -2.39 9.01
C LEU A 109 7.16 -0.91 9.38
N LYS A 110 8.37 -0.44 9.70
CA LYS A 110 8.60 0.95 10.08
C LYS A 110 8.28 1.89 8.92
N SER A 111 8.86 1.61 7.76
CA SER A 111 8.67 2.43 6.55
C SER A 111 7.19 2.51 6.14
N PHE A 112 6.47 1.38 6.25
CA PHE A 112 5.04 1.31 5.94
C PHE A 112 4.18 2.10 6.94
N MET A 113 4.44 1.99 8.24
CA MET A 113 3.66 2.68 9.29
C MET A 113 3.87 4.19 9.30
N GLU A 114 5.08 4.63 8.95
CA GLU A 114 5.45 6.04 8.82
C GLU A 114 4.98 6.65 7.50
N PHE A 115 4.64 5.83 6.50
CA PHE A 115 4.18 6.30 5.21
C PHE A 115 2.90 7.14 5.33
N ARG A 116 2.84 8.22 4.54
CA ARG A 116 1.66 9.06 4.37
C ARG A 116 1.45 9.31 2.89
N LEU A 117 0.24 9.01 2.42
CA LEU A 117 -0.16 9.38 1.08
C LEU A 117 -0.48 10.88 1.04
N ASP A 118 0.30 11.61 0.24
CA ASP A 118 0.13 13.03 -0.04
C ASP A 118 0.42 13.29 -1.52
N ALA A 119 0.42 14.56 -1.94
CA ALA A 119 0.69 14.93 -3.32
C ALA A 119 2.07 14.51 -3.82
N GLN A 120 3.08 14.60 -2.98
CA GLN A 120 4.44 14.25 -3.35
C GLN A 120 4.59 12.74 -3.43
N SER A 121 4.15 12.00 -2.41
CA SER A 121 4.29 10.55 -2.37
C SER A 121 3.41 9.85 -3.40
N SER A 122 2.20 10.37 -3.68
CA SER A 122 1.35 9.87 -4.76
C SER A 122 2.00 10.08 -6.14
N ALA A 123 2.49 11.29 -6.44
CA ALA A 123 3.16 11.54 -7.71
C ALA A 123 4.41 10.67 -7.88
N ALA A 124 5.23 10.53 -6.83
CA ALA A 124 6.42 9.69 -6.85
C ALA A 124 6.09 8.21 -7.06
N PHE A 125 5.00 7.71 -6.48
CA PHE A 125 4.54 6.34 -6.70
C PHE A 125 4.11 6.10 -8.15
N PHE A 126 3.25 6.98 -8.69
CA PHE A 126 2.77 6.85 -10.07
C PHE A 126 3.92 6.95 -11.08
N ASP A 127 4.81 7.93 -10.91
CA ASP A 127 5.98 8.11 -11.77
C ASP A 127 6.91 6.90 -11.70
N ALA A 128 7.18 6.37 -10.50
CA ALA A 128 8.04 5.21 -10.33
C ALA A 128 7.49 3.94 -10.98
N VAL A 129 6.16 3.77 -11.04
CA VAL A 129 5.55 2.62 -11.71
C VAL A 129 5.48 2.84 -13.22
N GLN A 130 5.14 4.04 -13.70
CA GLN A 130 4.90 4.29 -15.13
C GLN A 130 6.19 4.49 -15.94
N SER A 131 7.22 5.08 -15.35
CA SER A 131 8.44 5.49 -16.06
C SER A 131 9.42 4.36 -16.39
N VAL A 132 9.22 3.19 -15.80
CA VAL A 132 10.13 2.05 -15.92
C VAL A 132 9.49 0.89 -16.69
N THR A 133 10.31 0.00 -17.24
CA THR A 133 9.88 -1.28 -17.82
C THR A 133 9.51 -2.30 -16.74
N ASP A 134 8.83 -3.38 -17.10
CA ASP A 134 8.48 -4.44 -16.14
C ASP A 134 9.72 -5.09 -15.51
N VAL A 135 10.81 -5.18 -16.27
CA VAL A 135 12.09 -5.70 -15.78
C VAL A 135 12.68 -4.78 -14.71
N GLU A 136 12.70 -3.48 -14.99
CA GLU A 136 13.18 -2.47 -14.04
C GLU A 136 12.27 -2.36 -12.81
N LEU A 137 10.97 -2.57 -12.97
CA LEU A 137 10.01 -2.58 -11.85
C LEU A 137 10.25 -3.74 -10.91
N CYS A 138 10.43 -4.96 -11.44
CA CYS A 138 10.81 -6.13 -10.64
C CYS A 138 12.16 -5.91 -9.94
N ALA A 139 13.16 -5.39 -10.66
CA ALA A 139 14.47 -5.10 -10.09
C ALA A 139 14.39 -4.06 -8.96
N ALA A 140 13.56 -3.01 -9.11
CA ALA A 140 13.38 -1.98 -8.09
C ALA A 140 12.72 -2.51 -6.80
N LEU A 141 11.93 -3.58 -6.90
CA LEU A 141 11.32 -4.27 -5.76
C LEU A 141 12.16 -5.46 -5.26
N ASP A 142 13.33 -5.69 -5.88
CA ASP A 142 14.18 -6.85 -5.64
C ASP A 142 13.39 -8.18 -5.75
N LEU A 143 12.60 -8.27 -6.83
CA LEU A 143 11.82 -9.44 -7.20
C LEU A 143 12.40 -10.08 -8.47
N PRO A 144 12.37 -11.41 -8.58
CA PRO A 144 12.80 -12.10 -9.80
C PRO A 144 11.83 -11.83 -10.96
N LEU A 145 12.29 -12.01 -12.20
CA LEU A 145 11.33 -12.14 -13.31
C LEU A 145 10.58 -13.49 -13.20
N PRO A 146 9.33 -13.60 -13.69
CA PRO A 146 8.57 -14.84 -13.61
C PRO A 146 9.31 -16.08 -14.13
N GLY A 147 10.07 -15.94 -15.23
CA GLY A 147 10.87 -17.03 -15.80
C GLY A 147 12.16 -17.38 -15.04
N GLN A 148 12.56 -16.57 -14.05
CA GLN A 148 13.81 -16.75 -13.30
C GLN A 148 13.61 -17.42 -11.93
N VAL A 149 12.37 -17.46 -11.41
CA VAL A 149 12.06 -17.92 -10.04
C VAL A 149 12.69 -19.29 -9.75
N ARG A 150 12.43 -20.30 -10.61
CA ARG A 150 12.92 -21.68 -10.41
C ARG A 150 14.45 -21.79 -10.39
N TYR A 151 15.15 -20.89 -11.08
CA TYR A 151 16.61 -20.90 -11.15
C TYR A 151 17.24 -20.20 -9.95
N LEU A 152 16.67 -19.06 -9.53
CA LEU A 152 17.19 -18.25 -8.44
C LEU A 152 16.87 -18.84 -7.06
N TYR A 153 15.76 -19.56 -6.92
CA TYR A 153 15.27 -20.11 -5.65
C TYR A 153 15.09 -21.63 -5.73
N PRO A 154 16.18 -22.40 -5.79
CA PRO A 154 16.11 -23.86 -5.93
C PRO A 154 15.56 -24.59 -4.70
N HIS A 155 15.41 -23.89 -3.57
CA HIS A 155 14.76 -24.42 -2.36
C HIS A 155 13.23 -24.53 -2.51
N LEU A 156 12.63 -23.75 -3.41
CA LEU A 156 11.19 -23.82 -3.68
C LEU A 156 10.87 -25.06 -4.51
N ASP A 157 9.77 -25.73 -4.16
CA ASP A 157 9.27 -26.81 -5.01
C ASP A 157 8.70 -26.26 -6.34
N GLU A 158 8.34 -27.15 -7.27
CA GLU A 158 7.84 -26.74 -8.58
C GLU A 158 6.52 -25.93 -8.50
N LYS A 159 5.67 -26.26 -7.53
CA LYS A 159 4.37 -25.60 -7.35
C LYS A 159 4.53 -24.21 -6.73
N ASP A 160 5.41 -24.07 -5.75
CA ASP A 160 5.70 -22.79 -5.10
C ASP A 160 6.46 -21.87 -6.05
N SER A 161 7.44 -22.40 -6.80
CA SER A 161 8.11 -21.66 -7.88
C SER A 161 7.12 -21.10 -8.90
N TYR A 162 6.16 -21.93 -9.34
CA TYR A 162 5.11 -21.49 -10.26
C TYR A 162 4.19 -20.43 -9.63
N SER A 163 3.81 -20.62 -8.37
CA SER A 163 2.92 -19.69 -7.65
C SER A 163 3.56 -18.31 -7.47
N VAL A 164 4.85 -18.27 -7.13
CA VAL A 164 5.63 -17.03 -7.06
C VAL A 164 5.74 -16.36 -8.43
N ALA A 165 6.01 -17.12 -9.50
CA ALA A 165 6.08 -16.56 -10.85
C ALA A 165 4.76 -15.92 -11.28
N VAL A 166 3.63 -16.56 -10.99
CA VAL A 166 2.28 -16.03 -11.24
C VAL A 166 2.03 -14.77 -10.40
N ALA A 167 2.39 -14.78 -9.12
CA ALA A 167 2.21 -13.64 -8.24
C ALA A 167 3.01 -12.41 -8.71
N VAL A 168 4.27 -12.60 -9.11
CA VAL A 168 5.09 -11.50 -9.67
C VAL A 168 4.49 -10.97 -10.96
N TYR A 169 4.06 -11.85 -11.88
CA TYR A 169 3.43 -11.42 -13.12
C TYR A 169 2.16 -10.59 -12.86
N GLN A 170 1.27 -11.10 -12.00
CA GLN A 170 0.04 -10.41 -11.63
C GLN A 170 0.30 -9.11 -10.89
N LEU A 171 1.29 -9.07 -10.00
CA LEU A 171 1.72 -7.85 -9.31
C LEU A 171 2.06 -6.75 -10.30
N VAL A 172 2.90 -7.04 -11.30
CA VAL A 172 3.30 -6.05 -12.30
C VAL A 172 2.09 -5.56 -13.08
N GLN A 173 1.21 -6.47 -13.54
CA GLN A 173 -0.02 -6.09 -14.24
C GLN A 173 -0.94 -5.22 -13.38
N ASP A 174 -1.13 -5.58 -12.12
CA ASP A 174 -2.02 -4.86 -11.21
C ASP A 174 -1.43 -3.50 -10.81
N LEU A 175 -0.10 -3.37 -10.65
CA LEU A 175 0.57 -2.07 -10.47
C LEU A 175 0.38 -1.15 -11.68
N ARG A 176 0.52 -1.68 -12.90
CA ARG A 176 0.26 -0.91 -14.13
C ARG A 176 -1.19 -0.47 -14.18
N LYS A 177 -2.12 -1.40 -13.97
CA LYS A 177 -3.56 -1.11 -13.98
C LYS A 177 -3.96 -0.09 -12.91
N ALA A 178 -3.40 -0.17 -11.70
CA ALA A 178 -3.66 0.77 -10.61
C ALA A 178 -3.14 2.18 -10.92
N THR A 179 -2.14 2.31 -11.79
CA THR A 179 -1.53 3.59 -12.14
C THR A 179 -1.90 4.10 -13.54
N ASP A 180 -2.60 3.32 -14.36
CA ASP A 180 -2.87 3.61 -15.79
C ASP A 180 -3.58 4.96 -16.04
N GLN A 181 -4.29 5.48 -15.04
CA GLN A 181 -4.97 6.78 -15.12
C GLN A 181 -4.04 8.00 -15.00
N GLY A 182 -2.73 7.81 -14.80
CA GLY A 182 -1.75 8.88 -14.94
C GLY A 182 -1.76 9.94 -13.82
N ASN A 183 -1.16 11.08 -14.13
CA ASN A 183 -1.01 12.23 -13.22
C ASN A 183 -2.35 12.79 -12.68
N ALA A 184 -3.44 12.66 -13.45
CA ALA A 184 -4.75 13.12 -13.00
C ALA A 184 -5.28 12.30 -11.82
N ALA A 185 -5.11 10.98 -11.86
CA ALA A 185 -5.47 10.10 -10.75
C ALA A 185 -4.54 10.30 -9.54
N ALA A 186 -3.23 10.51 -9.77
CA ALA A 186 -2.31 10.85 -8.69
C ALA A 186 -2.72 12.14 -7.96
N MET A 187 -3.08 13.18 -8.70
CA MET A 187 -3.56 14.44 -8.11
C MET A 187 -4.88 14.27 -7.35
N ALA A 188 -5.85 13.53 -7.91
CA ALA A 188 -7.13 13.27 -7.25
C ALA A 188 -6.94 12.46 -5.95
N LEU A 189 -6.09 11.44 -6.01
CA LEU A 189 -5.75 10.60 -4.87
C LEU A 189 -5.04 11.40 -3.77
N ALA A 190 -4.09 12.25 -4.15
CA ALA A 190 -3.40 13.16 -3.24
C ALA A 190 -4.34 14.16 -2.57
N GLN A 191 -5.27 14.73 -3.33
CA GLN A 191 -6.29 15.62 -2.80
C GLN A 191 -7.17 14.89 -1.78
N LEU A 192 -7.56 13.66 -2.06
CA LEU A 192 -8.35 12.83 -1.14
C LEU A 192 -7.58 12.44 0.13
N ALA A 193 -6.30 12.06 0.00
CA ALA A 193 -5.49 11.56 1.11
C ALA A 193 -4.95 12.66 2.03
N GLY A 194 -4.64 13.84 1.48
CA GLY A 194 -4.05 14.96 2.23
C GLY A 194 -5.03 15.71 3.15
N GLN A 195 -6.29 15.28 3.27
CA GLN A 195 -7.33 16.07 3.94
C GLN A 195 -7.71 15.58 5.32
N THR A 196 -7.26 16.35 6.32
CA THR A 196 -7.94 16.46 7.62
C THR A 196 -9.16 17.37 7.44
N GLY A 197 -10.34 16.77 7.21
CA GLY A 197 -11.63 17.50 7.25
C GLY A 197 -12.44 17.57 5.96
N ALA A 198 -12.49 16.50 5.17
CA ALA A 198 -13.50 16.39 4.12
C ALA A 198 -14.91 16.36 4.75
N ALA A 199 -15.81 17.20 4.27
CA ALA A 199 -17.22 17.20 4.66
C ALA A 199 -18.08 16.97 3.42
N VAL A 200 -19.10 16.13 3.56
CA VAL A 200 -20.00 15.82 2.45
C VAL A 200 -21.39 16.35 2.70
N LEU A 201 -21.94 16.91 1.63
CA LEU A 201 -23.26 17.50 1.61
C LEU A 201 -24.18 16.58 0.81
N ALA A 202 -25.24 16.12 1.46
CA ALA A 202 -26.26 15.30 0.82
C ALA A 202 -27.12 16.10 -0.18
N SER A 203 -27.19 17.43 0.00
CA SER A 203 -27.99 18.34 -0.84
C SER A 203 -27.37 19.73 -0.97
N ASP A 204 -27.69 20.35 -2.10
CA ASP A 204 -27.54 21.76 -2.47
C ASP A 204 -26.16 22.41 -2.22
N ALA A 205 -25.34 22.48 -3.28
CA ALA A 205 -24.08 23.22 -3.30
C ALA A 205 -24.25 24.68 -3.75
N LYS A 206 -25.48 25.18 -3.97
CA LYS A 206 -25.72 26.55 -4.47
C LYS A 206 -25.15 27.66 -3.60
N TRP A 207 -24.91 27.39 -2.32
CA TRP A 207 -24.24 28.32 -1.40
C TRP A 207 -22.74 28.52 -1.71
N LEU A 208 -22.12 27.61 -2.47
CA LEU A 208 -20.80 27.81 -3.07
C LEU A 208 -20.98 28.69 -4.31
N ASN A 209 -21.21 29.99 -4.07
CA ASN A 209 -21.44 31.02 -5.09
C ASN A 209 -20.44 30.91 -6.25
N GLY A 210 -20.85 30.31 -7.38
CA GLY A 210 -20.12 30.34 -8.65
C GLY A 210 -19.04 29.28 -8.87
N SER A 211 -18.93 28.22 -8.05
CA SER A 211 -17.82 27.25 -8.17
C SER A 211 -18.20 25.81 -8.54
N GLY A 212 -19.45 25.52 -8.95
CA GLY A 212 -19.81 24.19 -9.46
C GLY A 212 -21.20 24.11 -10.11
N GLN A 213 -21.37 23.15 -11.03
CA GLN A 213 -22.68 22.73 -11.56
C GLN A 213 -23.57 22.20 -10.42
N ASP A 214 -24.90 22.37 -10.53
CA ASP A 214 -25.86 21.74 -9.63
C ASP A 214 -25.60 20.22 -9.60
N LEU A 215 -25.31 19.66 -8.43
CA LEU A 215 -25.15 18.22 -8.25
C LEU A 215 -26.46 17.53 -8.61
N THR A 216 -26.40 16.49 -9.43
CA THR A 216 -27.56 15.64 -9.65
C THR A 216 -27.89 14.85 -8.37
N PRO A 217 -29.12 14.32 -8.22
CA PRO A 217 -29.50 13.50 -7.07
C PRO A 217 -28.53 12.32 -6.82
N ASP A 218 -27.92 11.80 -7.87
CA ASP A 218 -26.98 10.69 -7.83
C ASP A 218 -25.51 11.14 -7.67
N GLN A 219 -25.26 12.43 -7.42
CA GLN A 219 -23.90 12.95 -7.22
C GLN A 219 -23.64 13.37 -5.78
N VAL A 220 -22.39 13.18 -5.38
CA VAL A 220 -21.80 13.62 -4.13
C VAL A 220 -20.74 14.67 -4.45
N ALA A 221 -20.77 15.83 -3.79
CA ALA A 221 -19.64 16.74 -3.85
C ALA A 221 -18.55 16.31 -2.88
N LEU A 222 -17.38 16.01 -3.42
CA LEU A 222 -16.13 16.05 -2.68
C LEU A 222 -15.66 17.50 -2.60
N LEU A 223 -15.55 18.02 -1.38
CA LEU A 223 -15.03 19.34 -1.10
C LEU A 223 -13.62 19.25 -0.59
N VAL A 224 -12.71 19.96 -1.26
CA VAL A 224 -11.28 19.95 -1.00
C VAL A 224 -10.84 21.36 -0.63
N LEU A 225 -10.47 21.56 0.63
CA LEU A 225 -9.95 22.83 1.12
C LEU A 225 -8.42 22.85 0.97
N ASP A 226 -7.91 23.62 0.02
CA ASP A 226 -6.47 23.91 -0.08
C ASP A 226 -6.17 25.20 0.68
N SER A 227 -5.75 25.05 1.94
CA SER A 227 -5.41 26.17 2.81
C SER A 227 -4.20 26.97 2.32
N ARG A 228 -3.27 26.33 1.60
CA ARG A 228 -2.06 26.97 1.06
C ARG A 228 -2.39 27.87 -0.11
N ARG A 229 -3.25 27.41 -1.04
CA ARG A 229 -3.72 28.19 -2.19
C ARG A 229 -4.94 29.06 -1.87
N ARG A 230 -5.51 28.90 -0.66
CA ARG A 230 -6.76 29.55 -0.23
C ARG A 230 -7.90 29.30 -1.22
N SER A 231 -8.00 28.08 -1.72
CA SER A 231 -8.97 27.67 -2.75
C SER A 231 -9.78 26.47 -2.29
N VAL A 232 -11.06 26.43 -2.67
CA VAL A 232 -11.94 25.28 -2.49
C VAL A 232 -12.10 24.59 -3.84
N TYR A 233 -11.78 23.30 -3.92
CA TYR A 233 -12.10 22.49 -5.09
C TYR A 233 -13.35 21.66 -4.79
N VAL A 234 -14.26 21.61 -5.75
CA VAL A 234 -15.51 20.85 -5.67
C VAL A 234 -15.49 19.84 -6.81
N GLN A 235 -15.53 18.55 -6.49
CA GLN A 235 -15.62 17.50 -7.48
C GLN A 235 -16.90 16.69 -7.28
N GLY A 236 -17.75 16.63 -8.30
CA GLY A 236 -18.90 15.74 -8.32
C GLY A 236 -18.46 14.29 -8.54
N LEU A 237 -18.84 13.40 -7.64
CA LEU A 237 -18.65 11.96 -7.74
C LEU A 237 -20.02 11.31 -7.95
N THR A 238 -20.17 10.55 -9.03
CA THR A 238 -21.42 9.82 -9.29
C THR A 238 -21.49 8.58 -8.38
N ALA A 239 -22.58 8.47 -7.62
CA ALA A 239 -22.86 7.42 -6.65
C ALA A 239 -23.79 6.31 -7.21
N ASP A 240 -23.71 6.06 -8.52
CA ASP A 240 -24.44 4.96 -9.15
C ASP A 240 -23.67 3.63 -9.02
N GLU A 241 -24.40 2.52 -9.10
CA GLU A 241 -23.85 1.16 -8.93
C GLU A 241 -22.74 0.83 -9.95
N THR A 242 -22.86 1.30 -11.19
CA THR A 242 -21.86 1.01 -12.23
C THR A 242 -20.56 1.76 -11.95
N SER A 243 -20.65 3.04 -11.60
CA SER A 243 -19.48 3.83 -11.21
C SER A 243 -18.82 3.27 -9.96
N MET A 244 -19.60 2.89 -8.94
CA MET A 244 -19.07 2.33 -7.70
C MET A 244 -18.47 0.93 -7.91
N GLY A 245 -19.05 0.12 -8.79
CA GLY A 245 -18.47 -1.16 -9.20
C GLY A 245 -17.04 -1.01 -9.75
N ARG A 246 -16.79 0.01 -10.59
CA ARG A 246 -15.43 0.30 -11.10
C ARG A 246 -14.46 0.72 -9.99
N VAL A 247 -14.93 1.45 -8.98
CA VAL A 247 -14.08 1.81 -7.83
C VAL A 247 -13.76 0.56 -7.00
N VAL A 248 -14.72 -0.33 -6.80
CA VAL A 248 -14.50 -1.64 -6.14
C VAL A 248 -13.49 -2.49 -6.94
N ASP A 249 -13.57 -2.52 -8.27
CA ASP A 249 -12.57 -3.21 -9.11
C ASP A 249 -11.16 -2.61 -8.97
N ALA A 250 -11.07 -1.28 -8.78
CA ALA A 250 -9.81 -0.61 -8.51
C ALA A 250 -9.26 -0.95 -7.11
N ILE A 251 -10.14 -1.09 -6.11
CA ILE A 251 -9.77 -1.60 -4.77
C ILE A 251 -9.27 -3.03 -4.86
N ASP A 252 -9.96 -3.92 -5.59
CA ASP A 252 -9.50 -5.30 -5.79
C ASP A 252 -8.11 -5.32 -6.45
N THR A 253 -7.92 -4.54 -7.51
CA THR A 253 -6.63 -4.41 -8.21
C THR A 253 -5.52 -3.97 -7.24
N ALA A 254 -5.75 -2.92 -6.44
CA ALA A 254 -4.74 -2.41 -5.50
C ALA A 254 -4.43 -3.41 -4.38
N THR A 255 -5.45 -4.06 -3.82
CA THR A 255 -5.29 -5.01 -2.71
C THR A 255 -4.65 -6.34 -3.16
N ARG A 256 -4.92 -6.78 -4.40
CA ARG A 256 -4.21 -7.89 -5.04
C ARG A 256 -2.75 -7.57 -5.31
N ALA A 257 -2.45 -6.39 -5.86
CA ALA A 257 -1.07 -5.95 -6.05
C ALA A 257 -0.30 -5.99 -4.72
N ALA A 258 -0.86 -5.39 -3.67
CA ALA A 258 -0.27 -5.43 -2.33
C ALA A 258 -0.05 -6.86 -1.83
N SER A 259 -1.07 -7.73 -1.94
CA SER A 259 -0.98 -9.13 -1.52
C SER A 259 0.09 -9.93 -2.27
N ASN A 260 0.17 -9.76 -3.60
CA ASN A 260 1.15 -10.45 -4.45
C ASN A 260 2.57 -9.95 -4.20
N MET A 261 2.76 -8.65 -3.94
CA MET A 261 4.05 -8.07 -3.54
C MET A 261 4.57 -8.72 -2.26
N ILE A 262 3.70 -8.81 -1.25
CA ILE A 262 4.03 -9.44 0.03
C ILE A 262 4.34 -10.94 -0.16
N TYR A 263 3.47 -11.66 -0.88
CA TYR A 263 3.66 -13.08 -1.10
C TYR A 263 4.98 -13.37 -1.82
N ALA A 264 5.26 -12.66 -2.92
CA ALA A 264 6.49 -12.85 -3.67
C ALA A 264 7.73 -12.59 -2.80
N TYR A 265 7.71 -11.54 -1.98
CA TYR A 265 8.80 -11.27 -1.05
C TYR A 265 8.99 -12.38 -0.01
N LEU A 266 7.92 -12.79 0.67
CA LEU A 266 8.00 -13.80 1.74
C LEU A 266 8.50 -15.15 1.23
N GLN A 267 8.12 -15.53 0.01
CA GLN A 267 8.57 -16.80 -0.59
C GLN A 267 10.01 -16.76 -1.12
N THR A 268 10.53 -15.58 -1.45
CA THR A 268 11.89 -15.45 -2.03
C THR A 268 12.98 -15.17 -1.00
N ASN A 269 12.61 -14.84 0.25
CA ASN A 269 13.56 -14.42 1.29
C ASN A 269 13.70 -15.43 2.44
N ASP A 270 13.40 -16.72 2.22
CA ASP A 270 13.57 -17.83 3.18
C ASP A 270 13.00 -17.54 4.60
N LEU A 271 11.72 -17.91 4.77
CA LEU A 271 11.17 -18.30 6.08
C LEU A 271 11.45 -19.77 6.36
#